data_AF-A0A7X7NPR5-F1
#
_entry.id   AF-A0A7X7NPR5-F1
#
_cell.length_a   1.000
_cell.length_b   1.000
_cell.length_c   1.000
_cell.angle_alpha   90.00
_cell.angle_beta   90.00
_cell.angle_gamma   90.00
#
_symmetry.space_group_name_H-M   'P 1'
#
loop_
_entity.id
_entity.type
_entity.pdbx_description
1 polymer ?
#
loop_
_entity_poly.entity_id
_entity_poly.type
_entity_poly.pdbx_seq_one_letter_code
_entity_poly.pdbx_strand_id
1 'polypeptide(L)'
;MPWVGRLHARDDVIELSRRRLTQEGTRVVTLTGLAGVGTTSVARAVVAGHPSTVPFVDARRTTQPGALAQVVLDAVATSDLVIVDDADRAPEARAELTHVLHTQPMAQIITTASAPLRVPGETVVRVPPLPLPGPDHDPEEYAEQPAVRLFLEASARAGAAIDLDEPTLRDVAAICAELGGVPQAIVMAAARTPTLAPSTLRDLLVTSSPSAVIPGRVAEDGHDLFTTIAWSESLLDEPSRRLLSDLAVFCSAVPLEAVLAVCGQPDLIESLSSLVDAHLVEPLHGGAESRYRLSPLVRERAAQALHDDPEREAALAARHTAWAATVARRARDLQADGRPSASLRQVGPVEPEILAALERAVTAEDVPTAVTLLLGIASTWFNRAPTQSELAWVQRVGG
;
A
#
# COMPACT_ATOMS: atom_id res chain seq x y z
N MET A 1 10.61 13.53 22.20
CA MET A 1 11.66 13.62 21.16
C MET A 1 11.11 12.82 20.00
N PRO A 2 10.83 13.39 18.82
CA PRO A 2 10.14 12.65 17.76
C PRO A 2 10.98 11.44 17.39
N TRP A 3 10.33 10.30 17.13
CA TRP A 3 10.93 8.98 16.96
C TRP A 3 12.18 9.02 16.06
N VAL A 4 13.36 8.95 16.68
CA VAL A 4 14.62 8.53 16.05
C VAL A 4 14.85 7.07 16.46
N GLY A 5 13.85 6.22 16.21
CA GLY A 5 14.06 4.78 16.28
C GLY A 5 15.05 4.35 15.20
N ARG A 6 15.67 3.19 15.38
CA ARG A 6 16.51 2.60 14.34
C ARG A 6 15.64 2.40 13.10
N LEU A 7 15.99 3.04 11.97
CA LEU A 7 15.23 2.88 10.74
C LEU A 7 15.45 1.46 10.21
N HIS A 8 14.45 0.59 10.34
CA HIS A 8 14.55 -0.78 9.87
C HIS A 8 14.49 -0.83 8.33
N ALA A 9 15.45 -1.52 7.72
CA ALA A 9 15.48 -1.77 6.26
C ALA A 9 15.36 -0.49 5.41
N ARG A 10 15.97 0.61 5.85
CA ARG A 10 16.00 1.90 5.11
C ARG A 10 17.36 2.28 4.55
N ASP A 11 18.41 1.51 4.82
CA ASP A 11 19.78 1.87 4.42
C ASP A 11 19.91 2.04 2.90
N ASP A 12 19.33 1.13 2.12
CA ASP A 12 19.37 1.19 0.65
C ASP A 12 18.69 2.44 0.08
N VAL A 13 17.53 2.81 0.62
CA VAL A 13 16.78 4.00 0.13
C VAL A 13 17.45 5.29 0.58
N ILE A 14 18.02 5.32 1.78
CA ILE A 14 18.80 6.46 2.27
C ILE A 14 20.03 6.66 1.38
N GLU A 15 20.78 5.60 1.12
CA GLU A 15 21.99 5.64 0.32
C GLU A 15 21.68 5.95 -1.15
N LEU A 16 20.60 5.39 -1.71
CA LEU A 16 20.11 5.76 -3.03
C LEU A 16 19.81 7.26 -3.11
N SER A 17 19.11 7.81 -2.11
CA SER A 17 18.75 9.23 -2.07
C SER A 17 19.98 10.14 -2.00
N ARG A 18 20.98 9.78 -1.19
CA ARG A 18 22.28 10.49 -1.15
C ARG A 18 22.97 10.48 -2.49
N ARG A 19 23.04 9.32 -3.16
CA ARG A 19 23.60 9.23 -4.51
C ARG A 19 22.85 10.11 -5.50
N ARG A 20 21.51 10.13 -5.44
CA ARG A 20 20.68 11.00 -6.30
C ARG A 20 20.94 12.48 -6.07
N LEU A 21 21.14 12.93 -4.82
CA LEU A 21 21.49 14.33 -4.53
C LEU A 21 22.80 14.76 -5.20
N THR A 22 23.75 13.84 -5.38
CA THR A 22 25.04 14.14 -6.04
C THR A 22 25.02 13.97 -7.57
N GLN A 23 23.91 13.53 -8.17
CA GLN A 23 23.82 13.33 -9.62
C GLN A 23 23.75 14.66 -10.36
N GLU A 24 24.49 14.73 -11.48
CA GLU A 24 24.45 15.90 -12.36
C GLU A 24 23.03 16.14 -12.89
N GLY A 25 22.56 17.38 -12.79
CA GLY A 25 21.20 17.76 -13.19
C GLY A 25 20.12 17.52 -12.13
N THR A 26 20.41 16.79 -11.05
CA THR A 26 19.47 16.64 -9.93
C THR A 26 19.52 17.86 -9.03
N ARG A 27 18.37 18.52 -8.88
CA ARG A 27 18.19 19.68 -8.00
C ARG A 27 17.16 19.44 -6.92
N VAL A 28 16.22 18.54 -7.18
CA VAL A 28 15.21 18.13 -6.23
C VAL A 28 15.21 16.61 -6.12
N VAL A 29 15.34 16.08 -4.91
CA VAL A 29 15.08 14.67 -4.63
C VAL A 29 13.75 14.56 -3.91
N THR A 30 12.75 14.01 -4.57
CA THR A 30 11.39 13.82 -4.02
C THR A 30 11.25 12.39 -3.51
N LEU A 31 11.14 12.25 -2.19
CA LEU A 31 10.80 11.00 -1.51
C LEU A 31 9.29 10.82 -1.54
N THR A 32 8.83 9.83 -2.31
CA THR A 32 7.41 9.49 -2.42
C THR A 32 7.12 8.15 -1.78
N GLY A 33 5.91 7.99 -1.25
CA GLY A 33 5.47 6.75 -0.63
C GLY A 33 4.09 6.90 0.00
N LEU A 34 3.46 5.78 0.34
CA LEU A 34 2.18 5.81 1.04
C LEU A 34 2.31 6.56 2.38
N ALA A 35 1.22 7.21 2.79
CA ALA A 35 1.13 7.84 4.11
C ALA A 35 1.65 6.91 5.22
N GLY A 36 2.48 7.46 6.12
CA GLY A 36 3.06 6.70 7.24
C GLY A 36 4.17 5.71 6.88
N VAL A 37 4.62 5.66 5.62
CA VAL A 37 5.74 4.79 5.20
C VAL A 37 7.11 5.24 5.74
N GLY A 38 7.21 6.49 6.19
CA GLY A 38 8.41 7.07 6.78
C GLY A 38 9.26 7.90 5.83
N THR A 39 8.67 8.52 4.80
CA THR A 39 9.36 9.45 3.88
C THR A 39 10.07 10.57 4.64
N THR A 40 9.42 11.19 5.64
CA THR A 40 10.02 12.23 6.50
C THR A 40 11.21 11.71 7.29
N SER A 41 11.11 10.50 7.87
CA SER A 41 12.20 9.89 8.63
C SER A 41 13.39 9.56 7.71
N VAL A 42 13.14 9.09 6.48
CA VAL A 42 14.16 8.88 5.46
C VAL A 42 14.80 10.22 5.08
N ALA A 43 14.03 11.28 4.81
CA ALA A 43 14.56 12.60 4.45
C ALA A 43 15.56 13.12 5.50
N ARG A 44 15.19 13.02 6.78
CA ARG A 44 16.04 13.41 7.91
C ARG A 44 17.29 12.54 8.02
N ALA A 45 17.20 11.25 7.70
CA ALA A 45 18.35 10.34 7.72
C ALA A 45 19.30 10.54 6.54
N VAL A 46 18.80 10.93 5.36
CA VAL A 46 19.64 11.27 4.20
C VAL A 46 20.63 12.37 4.55
N VAL A 47 20.17 13.41 5.25
CA VAL A 47 21.01 14.54 5.66
C VAL A 47 21.71 14.33 7.00
N ALA A 48 21.45 13.21 7.70
CA ALA A 48 22.15 12.89 8.92
C ALA A 48 23.64 12.68 8.61
N GLY A 49 24.49 13.55 9.16
CA GLY A 49 25.93 13.59 8.86
C GLY A 49 26.33 14.64 7.82
N HIS A 50 25.40 15.46 7.32
CA HIS A 50 25.73 16.64 6.52
C HIS A 50 26.61 17.60 7.34
N PRO A 51 27.69 18.20 6.77
CA PRO A 51 28.65 19.01 7.52
C PRO A 51 28.05 20.29 8.12
N SER A 52 26.94 20.77 7.55
CA SER A 52 26.19 21.94 8.01
C SER A 52 24.78 21.56 8.42
N THR A 53 24.19 22.33 9.34
CA THR A 53 22.78 22.19 9.72
C THR A 53 21.88 22.43 8.51
N VAL A 54 21.16 21.40 8.09
CA VAL A 54 20.18 21.50 6.98
C VAL A 54 18.85 22.03 7.53
N PRO A 55 18.33 23.16 7.02
CA PRO A 55 17.02 23.67 7.43
C PRO A 55 15.88 22.70 7.10
N PHE A 56 14.87 22.67 7.96
CA PHE A 56 13.68 21.84 7.80
C PHE A 56 12.43 22.72 7.69
N VAL A 57 11.75 22.65 6.56
CA VAL A 57 10.53 23.39 6.24
C VAL A 57 9.35 22.43 6.26
N ASP A 58 8.36 22.70 7.11
CA ASP A 58 7.10 21.96 7.19
C ASP A 58 6.05 22.65 6.32
N ALA A 59 5.83 22.16 5.09
CA ALA A 59 4.98 22.81 4.10
C ALA A 59 3.48 22.79 4.46
N ARG A 60 3.06 21.98 5.44
CA ARG A 60 1.70 22.06 6.00
C ARG A 60 1.41 23.39 6.68
N ARG A 61 2.46 24.11 7.12
CA ARG A 61 2.33 25.41 7.79
C ARG A 61 2.24 26.57 6.79
N THR A 62 2.51 26.32 5.51
CA THR A 62 2.44 27.32 4.45
C THR A 62 1.08 27.23 3.77
N THR A 63 0.07 27.84 4.38
CA THR A 63 -1.34 27.74 3.94
C THR A 63 -1.76 28.80 2.92
N GLN A 64 -0.90 29.80 2.68
CA GLN A 64 -1.16 30.89 1.73
C GLN A 64 -0.28 30.72 0.48
N PRO A 65 -0.79 31.03 -0.73
CA PRO A 65 0.03 31.07 -1.93
C PRO A 65 1.24 32.00 -1.77
N GLY A 66 2.41 31.55 -2.23
CA GLY A 66 3.71 32.21 -2.14
C GLY A 66 4.46 31.99 -0.82
N ALA A 67 3.81 31.44 0.21
CA ALA A 67 4.44 31.28 1.52
C ALA A 67 5.53 30.19 1.53
N LEU A 68 5.38 29.13 0.72
CA LEU A 68 6.39 28.09 0.64
C LEU A 68 7.66 28.61 -0.03
N ALA A 69 7.53 29.31 -1.17
CA ALA A 69 8.65 29.92 -1.86
C ALA A 69 9.44 30.85 -0.95
N GLN A 70 8.75 31.71 -0.18
CA GLN A 70 9.39 32.64 0.74
C GLN A 70 10.21 31.91 1.82
N VAL A 71 9.59 30.95 2.52
CA VAL A 71 10.27 30.21 3.61
C VAL A 71 11.44 29.39 3.08
N VAL A 72 11.30 28.79 1.90
CA VAL A 72 12.38 28.03 1.28
C VAL A 72 13.51 28.96 0.80
N LEU A 73 13.22 30.14 0.25
CA LEU A 73 14.25 31.13 -0.12
C LEU A 73 15.05 31.59 1.10
N ASP A 74 14.38 31.84 2.22
CA ASP A 74 15.03 32.23 3.47
C ASP A 74 15.92 31.09 4.00
N ALA A 75 15.48 29.84 3.89
CA ALA A 75 16.26 28.67 4.27
C ALA A 75 17.51 28.51 3.40
N VAL A 76 17.38 28.59 2.07
CA VAL A 76 18.50 28.38 1.14
C VAL A 76 19.51 29.54 1.13
N ALA A 77 19.14 30.70 1.68
CA ALA A 77 20.10 31.78 1.95
C ALA A 77 21.13 31.40 3.02
N THR A 78 20.83 30.41 3.86
CA THR A 78 21.69 29.95 4.97
C THR A 78 22.30 28.57 4.76
N SER A 79 21.80 27.80 3.79
CA SER A 79 22.30 26.47 3.42
C SER A 79 22.07 26.17 1.95
N ASP A 80 22.97 25.43 1.33
CA ASP A 80 22.84 24.92 -0.05
C ASP A 80 21.81 23.80 -0.21
N LEU A 81 21.45 23.12 0.88
CA LEU A 81 20.47 22.04 0.95
C LEU A 81 19.35 22.39 1.94
N VAL A 82 18.11 22.07 1.60
CA VAL A 82 16.93 22.24 2.48
C VAL A 82 16.02 21.01 2.41
N ILE A 83 15.44 20.63 3.55
CA ILE A 83 14.34 19.67 3.61
C ILE A 83 13.00 20.41 3.51
N VAL A 84 12.16 20.03 2.54
CA VAL A 84 10.76 20.48 2.46
C VAL A 84 9.84 19.28 2.68
N ASP A 85 9.31 19.16 3.88
CA ASP A 85 8.44 18.05 4.27
C ASP A 85 6.98 18.33 3.88
N ASP A 86 6.30 17.30 3.37
CA ASP A 86 4.91 17.33 2.92
C ASP A 86 4.64 18.44 1.88
N ALA A 87 5.52 18.61 0.88
CA ALA A 87 5.49 19.74 -0.05
C ALA A 87 4.16 19.87 -0.82
N ASP A 88 3.54 18.75 -1.16
CA ASP A 88 2.24 18.68 -1.83
C ASP A 88 1.07 19.15 -0.95
N ARG A 89 1.31 19.51 0.31
CA ARG A 89 0.35 20.16 1.21
C ARG A 89 0.30 21.67 1.06
N ALA A 90 1.34 22.28 0.50
CA ALA A 90 1.32 23.70 0.21
C ALA A 90 0.47 23.99 -1.04
N PRO A 91 -0.29 25.10 -1.06
CA PRO A 91 -0.91 25.57 -2.29
C PRO A 91 0.18 25.86 -3.32
N GLU A 92 -0.08 25.56 -4.59
CA GLU A 92 0.81 25.90 -5.72
C GLU A 92 2.27 25.40 -5.57
N ALA A 93 2.51 24.36 -4.75
CA ALA A 93 3.85 23.88 -4.39
C ALA A 93 4.79 23.70 -5.58
N ARG A 94 4.28 23.16 -6.70
CA ARG A 94 5.04 23.00 -7.94
C ARG A 94 5.52 24.35 -8.49
N ALA A 95 4.64 25.34 -8.58
CA ALA A 95 4.96 26.66 -9.12
C ALA A 95 5.94 27.38 -8.18
N GLU A 96 5.70 27.31 -6.87
CA GLU A 96 6.53 27.93 -5.85
C GLU A 96 7.95 27.34 -5.81
N LEU A 97 8.08 26.03 -5.75
CA LEU A 97 9.41 25.38 -5.78
C LEU A 97 10.11 25.58 -7.12
N THR A 98 9.37 25.62 -8.23
CA THR A 98 9.96 25.99 -9.53
C THR A 98 10.52 27.41 -9.48
N HIS A 99 9.82 28.36 -8.89
CA HIS A 99 10.31 29.73 -8.70
C HIS A 99 11.59 29.76 -7.86
N VAL A 100 11.64 29.05 -6.74
CA VAL A 100 12.85 28.93 -5.91
C VAL A 100 14.04 28.42 -6.72
N LEU A 101 13.85 27.35 -7.49
CA LEU A 101 14.92 26.74 -8.29
C LEU A 101 15.45 27.70 -9.36
N HIS A 102 14.60 28.53 -9.95
CA HIS A 102 15.03 29.58 -10.89
C HIS A 102 15.81 30.70 -10.20
N THR A 103 15.35 31.15 -9.03
CA THR A 103 15.96 32.27 -8.28
C THR A 103 17.28 31.88 -7.61
N GLN A 104 17.43 30.62 -7.19
CA GLN A 104 18.61 30.11 -6.49
C GLN A 104 19.21 28.91 -7.24
N PRO A 105 20.04 29.11 -8.28
CA PRO A 105 20.53 28.03 -9.14
C PRO A 105 21.36 26.96 -8.43
N MET A 106 21.97 27.29 -7.29
CA MET A 106 22.80 26.37 -6.51
C MET A 106 22.02 25.62 -5.42
N ALA A 107 20.76 25.98 -5.17
CA ALA A 107 19.96 25.33 -4.13
C ALA A 107 19.59 23.91 -4.54
N GLN A 108 19.75 22.99 -3.59
CA GLN A 108 19.26 21.61 -3.63
C GLN A 108 18.13 21.43 -2.62
N ILE A 109 17.12 20.65 -3.00
CA ILE A 109 15.94 20.39 -2.17
C ILE A 109 15.79 18.88 -2.03
N ILE A 110 15.67 18.40 -0.80
CA ILE A 110 15.08 17.08 -0.54
C ILE A 110 13.67 17.31 -0.02
N THR A 111 12.70 16.63 -0.62
CA THR A 111 11.30 16.86 -0.28
C THR A 111 10.54 15.56 -0.12
N THR A 112 9.51 15.56 0.71
CA THR A 112 8.56 14.47 0.85
C THR A 112 7.22 14.90 0.25
N ALA A 113 6.58 14.00 -0.48
CA ALA A 113 5.29 14.24 -1.11
C ALA A 113 4.57 12.92 -1.39
N SER A 114 3.25 12.95 -1.53
CA SER A 114 2.46 11.76 -1.85
C SER A 114 2.63 11.30 -3.31
N ALA A 115 3.00 12.23 -4.20
CA ALA A 115 3.25 11.98 -5.63
C ALA A 115 4.41 12.88 -6.14
N PRO A 116 4.99 12.59 -7.31
CA PRO A 116 6.00 13.45 -7.93
C PRO A 116 5.49 14.89 -8.14
N LEU A 117 6.30 15.89 -7.79
CA LEU A 117 5.92 17.31 -7.89
C LEU A 117 6.02 17.85 -9.32
N ARG A 118 6.74 17.14 -10.20
CA ARG A 118 7.01 17.47 -11.61
C ARG A 118 7.68 18.85 -11.77
N VAL A 119 8.63 19.16 -10.89
CA VAL A 119 9.47 20.37 -10.93
C VAL A 119 10.75 20.14 -11.74
N PRO A 120 11.39 21.19 -12.29
CA PRO A 120 12.63 21.03 -13.05
C PRO A 120 13.76 20.42 -12.21
N GLY A 121 14.50 19.45 -12.78
CA GLY A 121 15.60 18.77 -12.08
C GLY A 121 15.15 17.82 -10.97
N GLU A 122 13.87 17.42 -10.95
CA GLU A 122 13.34 16.44 -10.00
C GLU A 122 13.84 15.03 -10.29
N THR A 123 14.28 14.35 -9.25
CA THR A 123 14.57 12.92 -9.21
C THR A 123 13.71 12.28 -8.13
N VAL A 124 12.83 11.38 -8.53
CA VAL A 124 11.91 10.69 -7.61
C VAL A 124 12.58 9.46 -7.03
N VAL A 125 12.49 9.30 -5.71
CA VAL A 125 12.89 8.09 -4.99
C VAL A 125 11.67 7.55 -4.26
N ARG A 126 11.26 6.32 -4.58
CA ARG A 126 10.12 5.65 -3.94
C ARG A 126 10.58 4.97 -2.65
N VAL A 127 9.88 5.24 -1.55
CA VAL A 127 10.09 4.62 -0.24
C VAL A 127 9.07 3.48 -0.09
N PRO A 128 9.48 2.21 -0.16
CA PRO A 128 8.55 1.09 -0.07
C PRO A 128 8.05 0.89 1.37
N PRO A 129 6.92 0.19 1.59
CA PRO A 129 6.59 -0.38 2.89
C PRO A 129 7.71 -1.27 3.46
N LEU A 130 7.63 -1.62 4.74
CA LEU A 130 8.57 -2.57 5.34
C LEU A 130 8.34 -3.96 4.75
N PRO A 131 9.42 -4.72 4.48
CA PRO A 131 9.30 -6.11 4.07
C PRO A 131 8.49 -6.93 5.08
N LEU A 132 7.59 -7.75 4.54
CA LEU A 132 6.73 -8.66 5.26
C LEU A 132 7.26 -10.10 5.14
N PRO A 133 7.01 -10.97 6.14
CA PRO A 133 7.27 -12.39 5.97
C PRO A 133 6.48 -12.94 4.78
N GLY A 134 7.20 -13.54 3.83
CA GLY A 134 6.60 -14.27 2.69
C GLY A 134 6.07 -15.64 3.09
N PRO A 135 5.20 -16.26 2.26
CA PRO A 135 4.53 -17.53 2.57
C PRO A 135 5.48 -18.73 2.75
N ASP A 136 6.70 -18.65 2.20
CA ASP A 136 7.71 -19.71 2.27
C ASP A 136 8.72 -19.52 3.42
N HIS A 137 8.62 -18.43 4.19
CA HIS A 137 9.54 -18.20 5.31
C HIS A 137 9.20 -19.14 6.48
N ASP A 138 10.25 -19.61 7.16
CA ASP A 138 10.07 -20.33 8.42
C ASP A 138 9.49 -19.36 9.47
N PRO A 139 8.41 -19.73 10.19
CA PRO A 139 7.91 -18.95 11.31
C PRO A 139 8.96 -18.53 12.33
N GLU A 140 10.03 -19.33 12.52
CA GLU A 140 11.13 -18.99 13.42
C GLU A 140 11.92 -17.74 12.95
N GLU A 141 11.92 -17.44 11.65
CA GLU A 141 12.60 -16.27 11.05
C GLU A 141 11.73 -15.01 11.08
N TYR A 142 10.43 -15.11 11.44
CA TYR A 142 9.50 -13.98 11.38
C TYR A 142 9.97 -12.82 12.27
N ALA A 143 10.54 -13.11 13.44
CA ALA A 143 11.01 -12.08 14.37
C ALA A 143 12.12 -11.19 13.78
N GLU A 144 12.85 -11.67 12.77
CA GLU A 144 13.91 -10.92 12.09
C GLU A 144 13.38 -10.02 10.97
N GLN A 145 12.15 -10.28 10.51
CA GLN A 145 11.54 -9.52 9.43
C GLN A 145 11.26 -8.08 9.88
N PRO A 146 11.60 -7.05 9.06
CA PRO A 146 11.58 -5.66 9.48
C PRO A 146 10.25 -5.17 10.06
N ALA A 147 9.12 -5.58 9.47
CA ALA A 147 7.79 -5.20 9.95
C ALA A 147 7.46 -5.83 11.32
N VAL A 148 7.73 -7.13 11.47
CA VAL A 148 7.50 -7.87 12.72
C VAL A 148 8.41 -7.34 13.83
N ARG A 149 9.69 -7.12 13.54
CA ARG A 149 10.63 -6.53 14.50
C ARG A 149 10.17 -5.15 14.97
N LEU A 150 9.70 -4.29 14.07
CA LEU A 150 9.14 -2.99 14.44
C LEU A 150 7.93 -3.15 15.37
N PHE A 151 7.03 -4.09 15.09
CA PHE A 151 5.87 -4.38 15.95
C PHE A 151 6.32 -4.79 17.36
N LEU A 152 7.23 -5.76 17.46
CA LEU A 152 7.75 -6.25 18.74
C LEU A 152 8.43 -5.13 19.55
N GLU A 153 9.27 -4.32 18.90
CA GLU A 153 9.91 -3.18 19.57
C GLU A 153 8.89 -2.11 20.00
N ALA A 154 7.87 -1.83 19.20
CA ALA A 154 6.82 -0.87 19.53
C ALA A 154 5.94 -1.38 20.69
N SER A 155 5.60 -2.66 20.70
CA SER A 155 4.86 -3.31 21.79
C SER A 155 5.63 -3.28 23.11
N ALA A 156 6.94 -3.57 23.08
CA ALA A 156 7.79 -3.47 24.25
C ALA A 156 7.80 -2.05 24.83
N ARG A 157 7.88 -1.02 23.98
CA ARG A 157 7.79 0.39 24.41
C ARG A 157 6.42 0.76 24.97
N ALA A 158 5.35 0.14 24.47
CA ALA A 158 4.01 0.31 24.98
C ALA A 158 3.78 -0.43 26.33
N GLY A 159 4.75 -1.19 26.81
CA GLY A 159 4.68 -1.92 28.08
C GLY A 159 4.15 -3.35 27.96
N ALA A 160 4.10 -3.91 26.75
CA ALA A 160 3.73 -5.30 26.51
C ALA A 160 4.95 -6.13 26.11
N ALA A 161 5.19 -7.24 26.80
CA ALA A 161 6.13 -8.26 26.35
C ALA A 161 5.36 -9.31 25.55
N ILE A 162 5.77 -9.53 24.31
CA ILE A 162 5.15 -10.51 23.41
C ILE A 162 6.01 -11.78 23.43
N ASP A 163 5.37 -12.93 23.64
CA ASP A 163 6.03 -14.22 23.56
C ASP A 163 6.47 -14.49 22.12
N LEU A 164 7.70 -14.97 21.96
CA LEU A 164 8.29 -15.26 20.65
C LEU A 164 8.02 -16.70 20.21
N ASP A 165 6.84 -17.24 20.55
CA ASP A 165 6.41 -18.55 20.07
C ASP A 165 5.83 -18.47 18.65
N GLU A 166 5.87 -19.60 17.95
CA GLU A 166 5.44 -19.71 16.56
C GLU A 166 3.98 -19.24 16.33
N PRO A 167 2.97 -19.60 17.15
CA PRO A 167 1.61 -19.08 16.99
C PRO A 167 1.54 -17.55 17.10
N THR A 168 2.20 -16.96 18.09
CA THR A 168 2.17 -15.51 18.32
C THR A 168 2.88 -14.76 17.19
N LEU A 169 4.01 -15.27 16.72
CA LEU A 169 4.73 -14.69 15.58
C LEU A 169 3.91 -14.73 14.29
N ARG A 170 3.14 -15.81 14.05
CA ARG A 170 2.20 -15.86 12.92
C ARG A 170 1.11 -14.80 13.02
N ASP A 171 0.59 -14.56 14.22
CA ASP A 171 -0.43 -13.55 14.45
C ASP A 171 0.11 -12.14 14.20
N VAL A 172 1.32 -11.86 14.69
CA VAL A 172 2.01 -10.58 14.43
C VAL A 172 2.32 -10.39 12.95
N ALA A 173 2.77 -11.43 12.26
CA ALA A 173 3.01 -11.40 10.82
C ALA A 173 1.73 -11.09 10.03
N ALA A 174 0.61 -11.74 10.40
CA ALA A 174 -0.70 -11.47 9.79
C ALA A 174 -1.15 -10.03 10.05
N ILE A 175 -1.01 -9.50 11.27
CA ILE A 175 -1.29 -8.09 11.57
C ILE A 175 -0.46 -7.17 10.68
N CYS A 176 0.85 -7.41 10.57
CA CYS A 176 1.72 -6.58 9.72
C CYS A 176 1.31 -6.62 8.24
N ALA A 177 0.85 -7.77 7.77
CA ALA A 177 0.35 -7.95 6.40
C ALA A 177 -0.97 -7.20 6.16
N GLU A 178 -1.92 -7.26 7.09
CA GLU A 178 -3.18 -6.49 7.04
C GLU A 178 -2.93 -4.98 7.08
N LEU A 179 -1.84 -4.55 7.70
CA LEU A 179 -1.41 -3.14 7.74
C LEU A 179 -0.51 -2.77 6.55
N GLY A 180 -0.30 -3.68 5.59
CA GLY A 180 0.47 -3.46 4.37
C GLY A 180 1.94 -3.13 4.61
N GLY A 181 2.53 -3.51 5.75
CA GLY A 181 3.91 -3.18 6.08
C GLY A 181 4.15 -1.69 6.38
N VAL A 182 3.10 -0.89 6.61
CA VAL A 182 3.23 0.55 6.87
C VAL A 182 3.71 0.80 8.32
N PRO A 183 4.92 1.35 8.54
CA PRO A 183 5.50 1.56 9.87
C PRO A 183 4.59 2.27 10.86
N GLN A 184 3.96 3.38 10.45
CA GLN A 184 3.10 4.14 11.36
C GLN A 184 1.88 3.30 11.79
N ALA A 185 1.26 2.57 10.87
CA ALA A 185 0.14 1.69 11.16
C ALA A 185 0.55 0.56 12.12
N ILE A 186 1.72 -0.05 11.87
CA ILE A 186 2.31 -1.10 12.72
C ILE A 186 2.52 -0.59 14.15
N VAL A 187 3.11 0.61 14.31
CA VAL A 187 3.34 1.21 15.64
C VAL A 187 2.02 1.48 16.36
N MET A 188 1.00 1.95 15.64
CA MET A 188 -0.33 2.23 16.21
C MET A 188 -1.07 0.95 16.61
N ALA A 189 -0.90 -0.15 15.86
CA ALA A 189 -1.40 -1.47 16.22
C ALA A 189 -0.67 -2.04 17.45
N ALA A 190 0.66 -1.98 17.45
CA ALA A 190 1.51 -2.41 18.55
C ALA A 190 1.19 -1.68 19.86
N ALA A 191 0.79 -0.40 19.79
CA ALA A 191 0.34 0.36 20.97
C ALA A 191 -0.94 -0.22 21.63
N ARG A 192 -1.68 -1.12 20.96
CA ARG A 192 -2.85 -1.81 21.54
C ARG A 192 -2.50 -3.09 22.29
N THR A 193 -1.27 -3.60 22.18
CA THR A 193 -0.88 -4.87 22.80
C THR A 193 -0.88 -4.91 24.33
N PRO A 194 -0.83 -3.77 25.07
CA PRO A 194 -1.10 -3.80 26.51
C PRO A 194 -2.55 -4.18 26.87
N THR A 195 -3.48 -4.08 25.92
CA THR A 195 -4.91 -4.34 26.14
C THR A 195 -5.43 -5.55 25.35
N LEU A 196 -4.86 -5.82 24.18
CA LEU A 196 -5.31 -6.86 23.26
C LEU A 196 -4.17 -7.83 22.95
N ALA A 197 -4.40 -9.12 23.09
CA ALA A 197 -3.46 -10.14 22.61
C ALA A 197 -3.30 -10.04 21.07
N PRO A 198 -2.13 -10.40 20.51
CA PRO A 198 -1.93 -10.40 19.05
C PRO A 198 -2.99 -11.18 18.27
N SER A 199 -3.43 -12.33 18.79
CA SER A 199 -4.52 -13.11 18.17
C SER A 199 -5.83 -12.32 18.07
N THR A 200 -6.25 -11.67 19.16
CA THR A 200 -7.46 -10.83 19.18
C THR A 200 -7.33 -9.61 18.27
N LEU A 201 -6.16 -8.98 18.23
CA LEU A 201 -5.91 -7.83 17.36
C LEU A 201 -5.96 -8.24 15.88
N ARG A 202 -5.40 -9.40 15.53
CA ARG A 202 -5.47 -9.99 14.19
C ARG A 202 -6.92 -10.25 13.79
N ASP A 203 -7.71 -10.87 14.66
CA ASP A 203 -9.12 -11.17 14.37
C ASP A 203 -9.95 -9.89 14.18
N LEU A 204 -9.68 -8.84 14.97
CA LEU A 204 -10.31 -7.54 14.81
C LEU A 204 -9.94 -6.86 13.48
N LEU A 205 -8.69 -6.95 13.03
CA LEU A 205 -8.28 -6.39 11.74
C LEU A 205 -8.85 -7.17 10.54
N VAL A 206 -9.11 -8.47 10.70
CA VAL A 206 -9.76 -9.28 9.65
C VAL A 206 -11.26 -8.99 9.57
N THR A 207 -11.91 -8.77 10.72
CA THR A 207 -13.37 -8.61 10.80
C THR A 207 -13.83 -7.16 10.76
N SER A 208 -12.95 -6.21 11.03
CA SER A 208 -13.23 -4.78 11.08
C SER A 208 -12.19 -4.00 10.29
N SER A 209 -12.58 -2.82 9.84
CA SER A 209 -11.69 -1.87 9.21
C SER A 209 -10.45 -1.52 10.07
N PRO A 210 -9.25 -1.41 9.49
CA PRO A 210 -8.07 -0.92 10.20
C PRO A 210 -8.33 0.40 10.92
N SER A 211 -9.03 1.36 10.30
CA SER A 211 -9.31 2.67 10.91
C SER A 211 -10.16 2.60 12.20
N ALA A 212 -10.94 1.54 12.39
CA ALA A 212 -11.70 1.30 13.60
C ALA A 212 -10.85 0.66 14.72
N VAL A 213 -9.83 -0.10 14.35
CA VAL A 213 -8.99 -0.88 15.27
C VAL A 213 -7.81 -0.06 15.79
N ILE A 214 -7.13 0.68 14.92
CA ILE A 214 -5.95 1.48 15.28
C ILE A 214 -6.30 2.98 15.31
N PRO A 215 -5.76 3.75 16.27
CA PRO A 215 -5.95 5.19 16.24
C PRO A 215 -5.29 5.78 14.98
N GLY A 216 -5.79 6.89 14.43
CA GLY A 216 -5.18 7.56 13.27
C GLY A 216 -3.88 8.30 13.59
N ARG A 217 -3.58 8.53 14.88
CA ARG A 217 -2.40 9.26 15.35
C ARG A 217 -1.61 8.50 16.42
N VAL A 218 -0.29 8.66 16.39
CA VAL A 218 0.57 8.48 17.57
C VAL A 218 0.56 9.80 18.34
N ALA A 219 0.51 9.79 19.67
CA ALA A 219 0.33 11.00 20.48
C ALA A 219 1.36 12.12 20.18
N GLU A 220 2.53 11.76 19.66
CA GLU A 220 3.69 12.63 19.43
C GLU A 220 3.88 13.12 17.98
N ASP A 221 3.16 12.56 16.99
CA ASP A 221 3.30 12.92 15.57
C ASP A 221 2.07 13.71 15.08
N GLY A 222 2.29 14.88 14.48
CA GLY A 222 1.23 15.74 13.91
C GLY A 222 0.60 15.21 12.60
N HIS A 223 0.91 13.98 12.19
CA HIS A 223 0.43 13.36 10.95
C HIS A 223 -0.61 12.28 11.30
N ASP A 224 -1.90 12.60 11.15
CA ASP A 224 -2.92 11.56 11.15
C ASP A 224 -2.83 10.75 9.85
N LEU A 225 -2.63 9.44 9.98
CA LEU A 225 -2.42 8.52 8.88
C LEU A 225 -3.59 8.54 7.89
N PHE A 226 -4.82 8.40 8.39
CA PHE A 226 -6.01 8.31 7.55
C PHE A 226 -6.37 9.67 6.95
N THR A 227 -6.08 10.77 7.65
CA THR A 227 -6.18 12.13 7.09
C THR A 227 -5.18 12.34 5.94
N THR A 228 -4.00 11.74 6.03
CA THR A 228 -2.97 11.82 4.98
C THR A 228 -3.30 10.96 3.76
N ILE A 229 -3.87 9.78 3.97
CA ILE A 229 -4.44 8.97 2.89
C ILE A 229 -5.55 9.75 2.18
N ALA A 230 -6.50 10.31 2.94
CA ALA A 230 -7.60 11.10 2.39
C ALA A 230 -7.12 12.31 1.56
N TRP A 231 -6.02 12.96 1.97
CA TRP A 231 -5.40 14.01 1.16
C TRP A 231 -4.84 13.48 -0.15
N SER A 232 -4.12 12.36 -0.12
CA SER A 232 -3.55 11.74 -1.33
C SER A 232 -4.64 11.42 -2.35
N GLU A 233 -5.79 10.94 -1.89
CA GLU A 233 -6.98 10.73 -2.72
C GLU A 233 -7.59 12.03 -3.26
N SER A 234 -7.54 13.11 -2.49
CA SER A 234 -8.07 14.42 -2.91
C SER A 234 -7.28 15.05 -4.06
N LEU A 235 -6.00 14.68 -4.22
CA LEU A 235 -5.14 15.13 -5.31
C LEU A 235 -5.43 14.45 -6.65
N LEU A 236 -6.23 13.37 -6.65
CA LEU A 236 -6.58 12.64 -7.86
C LEU A 236 -7.58 13.44 -8.72
N ASP A 237 -7.48 13.28 -10.04
CA ASP A 237 -8.56 13.66 -10.94
C ASP A 237 -9.75 12.70 -10.81
N GLU A 238 -10.88 13.08 -11.40
CA GLU A 238 -12.11 12.32 -11.29
C GLU A 238 -12.01 10.89 -11.88
N PRO A 239 -11.41 10.68 -13.07
CA PRO A 239 -11.20 9.34 -13.61
C PRO A 239 -10.38 8.43 -12.69
N SER A 240 -9.30 8.96 -12.08
CA SER A 240 -8.45 8.17 -11.17
C SER A 240 -9.16 7.89 -9.85
N ARG A 241 -9.91 8.84 -9.29
CA ARG A 241 -10.72 8.65 -8.08
C ARG A 241 -11.79 7.58 -8.30
N ARG A 242 -12.44 7.59 -9.47
CA ARG A 242 -13.40 6.55 -9.84
C ARG A 242 -12.74 5.18 -9.92
N LEU A 243 -11.62 5.06 -10.63
CA LEU A 243 -10.87 3.81 -10.71
C LEU A 243 -10.45 3.29 -9.33
N LEU A 244 -10.01 4.17 -8.43
CA LEU A 244 -9.62 3.79 -7.07
C LEU A 244 -10.76 3.04 -6.36
N SER A 245 -11.97 3.61 -6.36
CA SER A 245 -13.15 2.97 -5.77
C SER A 245 -13.56 1.71 -6.53
N ASP A 246 -13.48 1.70 -7.87
CA ASP A 246 -13.84 0.52 -8.67
C ASP A 246 -12.92 -0.68 -8.37
N LEU A 247 -11.63 -0.43 -8.11
CA LEU A 247 -10.66 -1.45 -7.73
C LEU A 247 -10.96 -2.12 -6.38
N ALA A 248 -11.83 -1.54 -5.54
CA ALA A 248 -12.21 -2.12 -4.25
C ALA A 248 -12.93 -3.47 -4.40
N VAL A 249 -13.49 -3.76 -5.59
CA VAL A 249 -14.14 -5.05 -5.90
C VAL A 249 -13.19 -6.25 -5.87
N PHE A 250 -11.88 -6.03 -6.06
CA PHE A 250 -10.86 -7.09 -6.08
C PHE A 250 -10.24 -7.28 -4.71
N CYS A 251 -10.23 -8.48 -4.13
CA CYS A 251 -9.71 -8.71 -2.76
C CYS A 251 -8.17 -8.89 -2.68
N SER A 252 -7.50 -9.06 -3.81
CA SER A 252 -6.09 -9.43 -3.93
C SER A 252 -5.41 -8.75 -5.12
N ALA A 253 -4.18 -9.14 -5.44
CA ALA A 253 -3.45 -8.59 -6.57
C ALA A 253 -3.90 -9.21 -7.89
N VAL A 254 -4.33 -8.39 -8.85
CA VAL A 254 -4.90 -8.84 -10.12
C VAL A 254 -4.09 -8.37 -11.33
N PRO A 255 -4.07 -9.12 -12.45
CA PRO A 255 -3.42 -8.69 -13.68
C PRO A 255 -4.13 -7.48 -14.31
N LEU A 256 -3.44 -6.77 -15.20
CA LEU A 256 -4.04 -5.65 -15.95
C LEU A 256 -5.29 -6.08 -16.72
N GLU A 257 -5.31 -7.31 -17.26
CA GLU A 257 -6.46 -7.88 -17.96
C GLU A 257 -7.73 -7.90 -17.09
N ALA A 258 -7.61 -8.19 -15.79
CA ALA A 258 -8.73 -8.18 -14.87
C ALA A 258 -9.25 -6.76 -14.66
N VAL A 259 -8.35 -5.80 -14.45
CA VAL A 259 -8.70 -4.38 -14.26
C VAL A 259 -9.44 -3.85 -15.50
N LEU A 260 -8.97 -4.19 -16.71
CA LEU A 260 -9.63 -3.85 -17.97
C LEU A 260 -11.03 -4.49 -18.09
N ALA A 261 -11.16 -5.77 -17.74
CA ALA A 261 -12.42 -6.50 -17.88
C ALA A 261 -13.50 -6.03 -16.90
N VAL A 262 -13.11 -5.61 -15.69
CA VAL A 262 -14.04 -5.27 -14.61
C VAL A 262 -14.24 -3.76 -14.47
N CYS A 263 -13.15 -3.02 -14.36
CA CYS A 263 -13.10 -1.57 -14.10
C CYS A 263 -12.84 -0.74 -15.37
N GLY A 264 -12.97 -1.35 -16.55
CA GLY A 264 -12.65 -0.71 -17.83
C GLY A 264 -13.34 0.65 -17.99
N GLN A 265 -12.53 1.68 -18.17
CA GLN A 265 -12.94 3.07 -18.43
C GLN A 265 -12.01 3.71 -19.48
N PRO A 266 -12.41 4.84 -20.09
CA PRO A 266 -11.48 5.64 -20.89
C PRO A 266 -10.22 5.98 -20.09
N ASP A 267 -9.07 6.02 -20.77
CA ASP A 267 -7.79 6.44 -20.18
C ASP A 267 -7.33 5.64 -18.95
N LEU A 268 -7.77 4.37 -18.83
CA LEU A 268 -7.45 3.48 -17.70
C LEU A 268 -5.95 3.47 -17.35
N ILE A 269 -5.06 3.46 -18.34
CA ILE A 269 -3.61 3.42 -18.11
C ILE A 269 -3.11 4.71 -17.46
N GLU A 270 -3.64 5.87 -17.84
CA GLU A 270 -3.30 7.14 -17.21
C GLU A 270 -3.82 7.19 -15.78
N SER A 271 -5.08 6.81 -15.56
CA SER A 271 -5.66 6.71 -14.22
C SER A 271 -4.87 5.75 -13.32
N LEU A 272 -4.54 4.55 -13.82
CA LEU A 272 -3.76 3.57 -13.08
C LEU A 272 -2.35 4.08 -12.77
N SER A 273 -1.73 4.81 -13.70
CA SER A 273 -0.44 5.45 -13.49
C SER A 273 -0.52 6.52 -12.39
N SER A 274 -1.58 7.33 -12.37
CA SER A 274 -1.82 8.32 -11.32
C SER A 274 -1.98 7.65 -9.94
N LEU A 275 -2.71 6.54 -9.86
CA LEU A 275 -2.88 5.78 -8.61
C LEU A 275 -1.57 5.15 -8.11
N VAL A 276 -0.72 4.68 -9.02
CA VAL A 276 0.61 4.14 -8.70
C VAL A 276 1.56 5.25 -8.26
N ASP A 277 1.53 6.42 -8.91
CA ASP A 277 2.35 7.57 -8.53
C ASP A 277 1.95 8.14 -7.16
N ALA A 278 0.67 8.05 -6.80
CA ALA A 278 0.14 8.42 -5.48
C ALA A 278 0.29 7.31 -4.41
N HIS A 279 0.90 6.16 -4.74
CA HIS A 279 1.07 5.00 -3.85
C HIS A 279 -0.23 4.42 -3.28
N LEU A 280 -1.37 4.66 -3.94
CA LEU A 280 -2.67 4.11 -3.56
C LEU A 280 -2.88 2.70 -4.15
N VAL A 281 -2.25 2.43 -5.29
CA VAL A 281 -2.17 1.11 -5.93
C VAL A 281 -0.71 0.66 -5.97
N GLU A 282 -0.47 -0.56 -5.53
CA GLU A 282 0.84 -1.21 -5.54
C GLU A 282 1.01 -2.04 -6.81
N PRO A 283 1.99 -1.72 -7.67
CA PRO A 283 2.34 -2.58 -8.80
C PRO A 283 3.34 -3.66 -8.35
N LEU A 284 2.91 -4.91 -8.38
CA LEU A 284 3.73 -6.08 -8.12
C LEU A 284 4.36 -6.56 -9.44
N HIS A 285 5.66 -6.39 -9.56
CA HIS A 285 6.45 -6.85 -10.70
C HIS A 285 7.10 -8.19 -10.33
N GLY A 286 6.55 -9.29 -10.85
CA GLY A 286 7.07 -10.64 -10.60
C GLY A 286 6.56 -11.62 -11.65
N GLY A 287 7.47 -12.20 -12.43
CA GLY A 287 7.13 -13.08 -13.54
C GLY A 287 6.89 -12.34 -14.87
N ALA A 288 5.98 -12.84 -15.70
CA ALA A 288 5.75 -12.34 -17.06
C ALA A 288 4.74 -11.20 -17.18
N GLU A 289 4.02 -10.85 -16.11
CA GLU A 289 2.92 -9.87 -16.13
C GLU A 289 2.92 -9.00 -14.85
N SER A 290 2.64 -7.70 -15.01
CA SER A 290 2.45 -6.78 -13.88
C SER A 290 1.09 -7.00 -13.21
N ARG A 291 1.08 -7.00 -11.89
CA ARG A 291 -0.13 -7.14 -11.08
C ARG A 291 -0.36 -5.89 -10.23
N TYR A 292 -1.61 -5.61 -9.93
CA TYR A 292 -2.02 -4.41 -9.22
C TYR A 292 -2.87 -4.80 -8.02
N ARG A 293 -2.57 -4.20 -6.87
CA ARG A 293 -3.35 -4.38 -5.64
C ARG A 293 -3.57 -3.03 -4.98
N LEU A 294 -4.76 -2.81 -4.43
CA LEU A 294 -4.96 -1.70 -3.51
C LEU A 294 -4.14 -1.91 -2.23
N SER A 295 -3.52 -0.85 -1.73
CA SER A 295 -2.95 -0.90 -0.38
C SER A 295 -4.05 -1.28 0.63
N PRO A 296 -3.80 -2.20 1.59
CA PRO A 296 -4.80 -2.60 2.57
C PRO A 296 -5.45 -1.43 3.33
N LEU A 297 -4.67 -0.39 3.65
CA LEU A 297 -5.17 0.80 4.34
C LEU A 297 -6.00 1.74 3.46
N VAL A 298 -5.82 1.66 2.14
CA VAL A 298 -6.56 2.47 1.16
C VAL A 298 -7.85 1.76 0.73
N ARG A 299 -7.82 0.43 0.69
CA ARG A 299 -8.94 -0.44 0.32
C ARG A 299 -10.22 -0.11 1.08
N GLU A 300 -10.11 0.15 2.38
CA GLU A 300 -11.26 0.52 3.21
C GLU A 300 -12.00 1.75 2.66
N ARG A 301 -11.26 2.83 2.40
CA ARG A 301 -11.83 4.10 1.91
C ARG A 301 -12.37 3.95 0.49
N ALA A 302 -11.64 3.22 -0.35
CA ALA A 302 -12.08 2.90 -1.70
C ALA A 302 -13.39 2.09 -1.69
N ALA A 303 -13.52 1.11 -0.78
CA ALA A 303 -14.72 0.30 -0.62
C ALA A 303 -15.91 1.13 -0.10
N GLN A 304 -15.69 2.03 0.87
CA GLN A 304 -16.74 2.93 1.33
C GLN A 304 -17.27 3.83 0.20
N ALA A 305 -16.38 4.41 -0.59
CA ALA A 305 -16.76 5.23 -1.74
C ALA A 305 -17.49 4.43 -2.84
N LEU A 306 -17.24 3.12 -2.92
CA LEU A 306 -18.01 2.23 -3.79
C LEU A 306 -19.39 1.92 -3.21
N HIS A 307 -19.47 1.64 -1.91
CA HIS A 307 -20.71 1.32 -1.20
C HIS A 307 -21.73 2.46 -1.20
N ASP A 308 -21.26 3.71 -1.25
CA ASP A 308 -22.11 4.88 -1.39
C ASP A 308 -22.85 4.94 -2.76
N ASP A 309 -22.49 4.08 -3.72
CA ASP A 309 -23.18 3.87 -5.01
C ASP A 309 -23.51 2.36 -5.21
N PRO A 310 -24.63 1.86 -4.64
CA PRO A 310 -24.97 0.44 -4.67
C PRO A 310 -25.22 -0.13 -6.07
N GLU A 311 -25.68 0.70 -7.03
CA GLU A 311 -25.90 0.27 -8.41
C GLU A 311 -24.56 0.01 -9.11
N ARG A 312 -23.58 0.91 -8.91
CA ARG A 312 -22.22 0.73 -9.40
C ARG A 312 -21.52 -0.45 -8.74
N GLU A 313 -21.66 -0.59 -7.42
CA GLU A 313 -21.14 -1.73 -6.66
C GLU A 313 -21.66 -3.06 -7.21
N ALA A 314 -22.98 -3.18 -7.39
CA ALA A 314 -23.60 -4.39 -7.95
C ALA A 314 -23.13 -4.68 -9.38
N ALA A 315 -23.00 -3.65 -10.23
CA ALA A 315 -22.52 -3.81 -11.61
C ALA A 315 -21.07 -4.29 -11.67
N LEU A 316 -20.17 -3.74 -10.84
CA LEU A 316 -18.78 -4.18 -10.74
C LEU A 316 -18.66 -5.59 -10.18
N ALA A 317 -19.43 -5.92 -9.15
CA ALA A 317 -19.50 -7.26 -8.59
C ALA A 317 -19.91 -8.28 -9.68
N ALA A 318 -20.93 -7.98 -10.48
CA ALA A 318 -21.35 -8.85 -11.58
C ALA A 318 -20.25 -9.05 -12.63
N ARG A 319 -19.55 -7.98 -13.05
CA ARG A 319 -18.41 -8.06 -13.97
C ARG A 319 -17.26 -8.87 -13.39
N HIS A 320 -16.94 -8.66 -12.12
CA HIS A 320 -15.91 -9.40 -11.40
C HIS A 320 -16.22 -10.90 -11.36
N THR A 321 -17.46 -11.29 -11.03
CA THR A 321 -17.89 -12.70 -11.07
C THR A 321 -17.78 -13.29 -12.47
N ALA A 322 -18.22 -12.56 -13.49
CA ALA A 322 -18.13 -13.03 -14.88
C ALA A 322 -16.68 -13.22 -15.35
N TRP A 323 -15.78 -12.32 -14.95
CA TRP A 323 -14.34 -12.47 -15.19
C TRP A 323 -13.77 -13.69 -14.47
N ALA A 324 -14.02 -13.84 -13.16
CA ALA A 324 -13.55 -14.99 -12.38
C ALA A 324 -14.07 -16.32 -12.94
N ALA A 325 -15.34 -16.37 -13.37
CA ALA A 325 -15.91 -17.54 -14.02
C ALA A 325 -15.26 -17.86 -15.38
N THR A 326 -14.82 -16.83 -16.11
CA THR A 326 -14.06 -17.01 -17.36
C THR A 326 -12.68 -17.59 -17.10
N VAL A 327 -12.00 -17.12 -16.06
CA VAL A 327 -10.72 -17.69 -15.60
C VAL A 327 -10.91 -19.15 -15.20
N ALA A 328 -11.93 -19.45 -14.39
CA ALA A 328 -12.25 -20.80 -13.92
C ALA A 328 -12.57 -21.76 -15.09
N ARG A 329 -13.36 -21.34 -16.09
CA ARG A 329 -13.64 -22.15 -17.30
C ARG A 329 -12.37 -22.47 -18.08
N ARG A 330 -11.54 -21.46 -18.37
CA ARG A 330 -10.26 -21.65 -19.07
C ARG A 330 -9.34 -22.62 -18.31
N ALA A 331 -9.29 -22.50 -16.98
CA ALA A 331 -8.51 -23.39 -16.14
C ALA A 331 -9.01 -24.84 -16.19
N ARG A 332 -10.34 -25.04 -16.18
CA ARG A 332 -10.97 -26.36 -16.35
C ARG A 332 -10.68 -26.95 -17.73
N ASP A 333 -10.78 -26.15 -18.79
CA ASP A 333 -10.52 -26.62 -20.16
C ASP A 333 -9.04 -27.03 -20.32
N LEU A 334 -8.10 -26.29 -19.73
CA LEU A 334 -6.68 -26.68 -19.67
C LEU A 334 -6.46 -28.00 -18.91
N GLN A 335 -7.22 -28.29 -17.86
CA GLN A 335 -7.16 -29.59 -17.17
C GLN A 335 -7.66 -30.71 -18.09
N ALA A 336 -8.79 -30.49 -18.77
CA ALA A 336 -9.36 -31.47 -19.71
C ALA A 336 -8.42 -31.77 -20.88
N ASP A 337 -7.65 -30.77 -21.33
CA ASP A 337 -6.62 -30.90 -22.37
C ASP A 337 -5.31 -31.56 -21.88
N GLY A 338 -5.25 -32.02 -20.62
CA GLY A 338 -4.05 -32.65 -20.04
C GLY A 338 -2.92 -31.65 -19.74
N ARG A 339 -3.25 -30.38 -19.47
CA ARG A 339 -2.29 -29.31 -19.16
C ARG A 339 -2.45 -28.77 -17.71
N PRO A 340 -2.33 -29.62 -16.68
CA PRO A 340 -2.57 -29.22 -15.28
C PRO A 340 -1.66 -28.09 -14.81
N SER A 341 -0.38 -28.09 -15.19
CA SER A 341 0.55 -27.02 -14.80
C SER A 341 0.18 -25.66 -15.39
N ALA A 342 -0.43 -25.63 -16.59
CA ALA A 342 -0.90 -24.38 -17.18
C ALA A 342 -2.15 -23.86 -16.46
N SER A 343 -3.05 -24.77 -16.07
CA SER A 343 -4.23 -24.46 -15.24
C SER A 343 -3.83 -23.88 -13.88
N LEU A 344 -2.88 -24.51 -13.18
CA LEU A 344 -2.36 -24.02 -11.88
C LEU A 344 -1.75 -22.62 -11.99
N ARG A 345 -0.95 -22.35 -13.03
CA ARG A 345 -0.37 -21.02 -13.27
C ARG A 345 -1.44 -19.95 -13.53
N GLN A 346 -2.58 -20.33 -14.06
CA GLN A 346 -3.67 -19.41 -14.33
C GLN A 346 -4.52 -19.12 -13.08
N VAL A 347 -4.82 -20.15 -12.28
CA VAL A 347 -5.69 -20.03 -11.09
C VAL A 347 -4.95 -19.55 -9.86
N GLY A 348 -3.80 -20.14 -9.52
CA GLY A 348 -3.12 -19.92 -8.24
C GLY A 348 -2.92 -18.44 -7.90
N PRO A 349 -2.45 -17.61 -8.83
CA PRO A 349 -2.27 -16.19 -8.55
C PRO A 349 -3.56 -15.36 -8.36
N VAL A 350 -4.74 -15.85 -8.75
CA VAL A 350 -6.04 -15.15 -8.61
C VAL A 350 -7.07 -15.99 -7.86
N GLU A 351 -6.61 -17.02 -7.15
CA GLU A 351 -7.44 -17.91 -6.32
C GLU A 351 -8.31 -17.13 -5.31
N PRO A 352 -7.80 -16.11 -4.60
CA PRO A 352 -8.62 -15.30 -3.70
C PRO A 352 -9.80 -14.62 -4.41
N GLU A 353 -9.63 -14.16 -5.65
CA GLU A 353 -10.71 -13.54 -6.42
C GLU A 353 -11.79 -14.55 -6.82
N ILE A 354 -11.38 -15.78 -7.17
CA ILE A 354 -12.31 -16.86 -7.51
C ILE A 354 -13.14 -17.26 -6.27
N LEU A 355 -12.51 -17.33 -5.09
CA LEU A 355 -13.20 -17.56 -3.82
C LEU A 355 -14.18 -16.42 -3.49
N ALA A 356 -13.79 -15.17 -3.70
CA ALA A 356 -14.66 -14.01 -3.49
C ALA A 356 -15.86 -14.01 -4.46
N ALA A 357 -15.67 -14.45 -5.70
CA ALA A 357 -16.75 -14.66 -6.66
C ALA A 357 -17.65 -15.85 -6.28
N LEU A 358 -17.06 -16.91 -5.73
CA LEU A 358 -17.78 -18.11 -5.30
C LEU A 358 -18.70 -17.81 -4.10
N GLU A 359 -18.22 -17.07 -3.10
CA GLU A 359 -19.05 -16.64 -1.96
C GLU A 359 -20.26 -15.83 -2.42
N ARG A 360 -20.06 -14.92 -3.38
CA ARG A 360 -21.16 -14.13 -3.94
C ARG A 360 -22.14 -14.99 -4.74
N ALA A 361 -21.66 -15.94 -5.54
CA ALA A 361 -22.52 -16.85 -6.30
C ALA A 361 -23.35 -17.75 -5.37
N VAL A 362 -22.75 -18.27 -4.30
CA VAL A 362 -23.44 -19.08 -3.28
C VAL A 362 -24.47 -18.24 -2.53
N THR A 363 -24.12 -17.02 -2.12
CA THR A 363 -25.05 -16.11 -1.42
C THR A 363 -26.24 -15.71 -2.30
N ALA A 364 -26.02 -15.58 -3.61
CA ALA A 364 -27.07 -15.28 -4.58
C ALA A 364 -27.83 -16.52 -5.10
N GLU A 365 -27.53 -17.72 -4.58
CA GLU A 365 -28.10 -19.00 -5.05
C GLU A 365 -27.90 -19.26 -6.57
N ASP A 366 -26.86 -18.67 -7.18
CA ASP A 366 -26.48 -18.90 -8.59
C ASP A 366 -25.63 -20.18 -8.71
N VAL A 367 -26.31 -21.32 -8.63
CA VAL A 367 -25.70 -22.65 -8.70
C VAL A 367 -24.83 -22.86 -9.95
N PRO A 368 -25.26 -22.50 -11.19
CA PRO A 368 -24.42 -22.66 -12.38
C PRO A 368 -23.07 -21.92 -12.29
N THR A 369 -23.08 -20.69 -11.78
CA THR A 369 -21.85 -19.91 -11.61
C THR A 369 -21.00 -20.48 -10.47
N ALA A 370 -21.60 -20.84 -9.34
CA ALA A 370 -20.89 -21.44 -8.21
C ALA A 370 -20.19 -22.74 -8.60
N VAL A 371 -20.86 -23.64 -9.32
CA VAL A 371 -20.27 -24.89 -9.84
C VAL A 371 -19.12 -24.59 -10.81
N THR A 372 -19.28 -23.60 -11.70
CA THR A 372 -18.22 -23.22 -12.65
C THR A 372 -16.96 -22.76 -11.92
N LEU A 373 -17.11 -21.88 -10.92
CA LEU A 373 -16.01 -21.37 -10.12
C LEU A 373 -15.34 -22.49 -9.31
N LEU A 374 -16.13 -23.33 -8.63
CA LEU A 374 -15.65 -24.45 -7.83
C LEU A 374 -14.85 -25.45 -8.68
N LEU A 375 -15.35 -25.83 -9.86
CA LEU A 375 -14.64 -26.77 -10.75
C LEU A 375 -13.31 -26.21 -11.26
N GLY A 376 -13.22 -24.90 -11.48
CA GLY A 376 -11.97 -24.26 -11.90
C GLY A 376 -10.90 -24.28 -10.81
N ILE A 377 -11.30 -24.02 -9.56
CA ILE A 377 -10.37 -23.93 -8.43
C ILE A 377 -10.07 -25.28 -7.76
N ALA A 378 -11.00 -26.23 -7.71
CA ALA A 378 -10.82 -27.48 -6.98
C ALA A 378 -9.53 -28.24 -7.38
N SER A 379 -9.13 -28.15 -8.65
CA SER A 379 -7.89 -28.77 -9.13
C SER A 379 -6.63 -28.25 -8.44
N THR A 380 -6.57 -26.98 -8.03
CA THR A 380 -5.43 -26.44 -7.28
C THR A 380 -5.35 -27.09 -5.90
N TRP A 381 -6.49 -27.22 -5.22
CA TRP A 381 -6.57 -27.80 -3.87
C TRP A 381 -6.19 -29.28 -3.87
N PHE A 382 -6.73 -30.08 -4.79
CA PHE A 382 -6.42 -31.51 -4.87
C PHE A 382 -4.95 -31.79 -5.23
N ASN A 383 -4.29 -30.90 -5.96
CA ASN A 383 -2.85 -31.03 -6.24
C ASN A 383 -1.97 -30.78 -5.00
N ARG A 384 -2.43 -29.97 -4.03
CA ARG A 384 -1.69 -29.65 -2.79
C ARG A 384 -2.19 -30.36 -1.53
N ALA A 385 -3.14 -31.29 -1.69
CA ALA A 385 -4.02 -31.82 -0.65
C ALA A 385 -4.94 -30.73 -0.05
N PRO A 386 -6.28 -30.87 -0.14
CA PRO A 386 -7.20 -29.82 0.26
C PRO A 386 -7.26 -29.69 1.79
N THR A 387 -7.41 -28.46 2.27
CA THR A 387 -7.69 -28.14 3.67
C THR A 387 -9.15 -28.40 4.04
N GLN A 388 -9.46 -28.43 5.34
CA GLN A 388 -10.86 -28.57 5.79
C GLN A 388 -11.75 -27.42 5.30
N SER A 389 -11.23 -26.20 5.27
CA SER A 389 -11.95 -25.02 4.79
C SER A 389 -12.27 -25.10 3.29
N GLU A 390 -11.35 -25.63 2.48
CA GLU A 390 -11.57 -25.88 1.05
C GLU A 390 -12.59 -26.99 0.80
N LEU A 391 -12.57 -28.06 1.61
CA LEU A 391 -13.57 -29.13 1.53
C LEU A 391 -14.97 -28.65 1.92
N ALA A 392 -15.08 -27.70 2.86
CA ALA A 392 -16.36 -27.11 3.23
C ALA A 392 -17.05 -26.40 2.06
N TRP A 393 -16.29 -25.82 1.12
CA TRP A 393 -16.84 -25.23 -0.10
C TRP A 393 -17.54 -26.25 -1.00
N VAL A 394 -16.97 -27.44 -1.14
CA VAL A 394 -17.57 -28.51 -1.95
C VAL A 394 -18.92 -28.92 -1.38
N GLN A 395 -19.05 -28.98 -0.06
CA GLN A 395 -20.30 -29.29 0.63
C GLN A 395 -21.33 -28.17 0.47
N ARG A 396 -20.91 -26.90 0.58
CA ARG A 396 -21.80 -25.74 0.42
C ARG A 396 -22.39 -25.58 -0.99
N VAL A 397 -21.67 -26.00 -2.03
CA VAL A 397 -22.13 -25.90 -3.43
C VAL A 397 -22.89 -27.16 -3.87
N GLY A 398 -22.56 -28.32 -3.30
CA GLY A 398 -23.15 -29.60 -3.68
C GLY A 398 -24.41 -30.02 -2.91
N GLY A 399 -24.66 -29.41 -1.75
CA GLY A 399 -25.92 -29.54 -0.99
C GLY A 399 -26.90 -28.45 -1.39
#